data_AF-A0A378N2V2-F1
#
_entry.id   AF-A0A378N2V2-F1
#
_cell.length_a   1.000
_cell.length_b   1.000
_cell.length_c   1.000
_cell.angle_alpha   90.00
_cell.angle_beta   90.00
_cell.angle_gamma   90.00
#
_symmetry.space_group_name_H-M   'P 1'
#
loop_
_entity.id
_entity.type
_entity.pdbx_description
1 polymer ?
#
loop_
_entity_poly.entity_id
_entity_poly.type
_entity_poly.pdbx_seq_one_letter_code
_entity_poly.pdbx_strand_id
1 'polypeptide(L)'
;MALFLSVFPIVLLIYLMVKRNALPSYVALPLTALLIFVLQLTYFGNDTTLIFANIIAGLGDVLTPITVIFGAILFNRFSEVSGATNTMRKWLGTINPNPVAQLMIIGWAFAFMIEGASGFGTPAAIAAPILVGLGFKPLQVAMLALVMNSVPVSFGAVGTPTWFGMGPLLKDGLLTDAQVLEIGSITALIHSIAAFIIPVMALRLIVSWKEIRQNIVFIYISIFACVIPYFIIAQFNYEFPSLVAGAIGLLVSVWVANMGIGLAKSENHLDGDKATFGEVAKALLPTGLLIFILVITRIQQLPLKAMLNDATAWIVSSLGFANFEISQGLIFALKNILGTNVATSYKLLYVPALIPFVVTVLICLPIFSYQVKILKRFLALHLNK
;
A
#
# COMPACT_ATOMS: atom_id res chain seq x y z
N MET A 1 26.54 8.61 22.17
CA MET A 1 26.73 7.15 22.04
C MET A 1 25.40 6.43 21.83
N ALA A 2 24.41 6.58 22.72
CA ALA A 2 23.11 5.90 22.60
C ALA A 2 22.41 6.08 21.25
N LEU A 3 22.26 7.32 20.74
CA LEU A 3 21.64 7.58 19.44
C LEU A 3 22.30 6.81 18.29
N PHE A 4 23.64 6.81 18.25
CA PHE A 4 24.39 6.09 17.23
C PHE A 4 24.13 4.59 17.30
N LEU A 5 24.18 4.00 18.50
CA LEU A 5 23.92 2.57 18.70
C LEU A 5 22.46 2.19 18.41
N SER A 6 21.50 3.09 18.59
CA SER A 6 20.10 2.88 18.20
C SER A 6 19.91 2.92 16.67
N VAL A 7 20.62 3.79 15.97
CA VAL A 7 20.52 3.96 14.51
C VAL A 7 21.36 2.94 13.73
N PHE A 8 22.47 2.49 14.31
CA PHE A 8 23.44 1.62 13.64
C PHE A 8 22.84 0.31 13.09
N PRO A 9 21.99 -0.45 13.82
CA PRO A 9 21.37 -1.66 13.28
C PRO A 9 20.53 -1.39 12.03
N ILE A 10 19.84 -0.24 11.96
CA ILE A 10 19.02 0.16 10.81
C ILE A 10 19.92 0.44 9.60
N VAL A 11 20.98 1.24 9.79
CA VAL A 11 21.96 1.55 8.72
C VAL A 11 22.65 0.28 8.24
N LEU A 12 23.04 -0.60 9.15
CA LEU A 12 23.65 -1.89 8.83
C LEU A 12 22.69 -2.75 8.00
N LEU A 13 21.43 -2.87 8.41
CA LEU A 13 20.42 -3.64 7.68
C LEU A 13 20.25 -3.13 6.24
N ILE A 14 20.12 -1.81 6.07
CA ILE A 14 20.03 -1.17 4.75
C ILE A 14 21.28 -1.50 3.92
N TYR A 15 22.47 -1.32 4.50
CA TYR A 15 23.73 -1.63 3.82
C TYR A 15 23.83 -3.09 3.38
N LEU A 16 23.48 -4.03 4.26
CA LEU A 16 23.52 -5.47 3.98
C LEU A 16 22.58 -5.87 2.83
N MET A 17 21.45 -5.18 2.67
CA MET A 17 20.45 -5.45 1.64
C MET A 17 20.66 -4.69 0.32
N VAL A 18 21.42 -3.59 0.32
CA VAL A 18 21.60 -2.73 -0.87
C VAL A 18 22.97 -2.90 -1.54
N LYS A 19 24.00 -3.39 -0.81
CA LYS A 19 25.35 -3.58 -1.37
C LYS A 19 25.33 -4.49 -2.61
N ARG A 20 26.36 -4.38 -3.46
CA ARG A 20 26.50 -5.14 -4.72
C ARG A 20 26.24 -6.65 -4.57
N ASN A 21 26.73 -7.25 -3.48
CA ASN A 21 26.46 -8.64 -3.12
C ASN A 21 25.48 -8.67 -1.94
N ALA A 22 24.26 -8.20 -2.17
CA ALA A 22 23.23 -8.08 -1.16
C ALA A 22 22.99 -9.41 -0.47
N LEU A 23 22.92 -9.39 0.86
CA LEU A 23 22.51 -10.56 1.62
C LEU A 23 21.00 -10.75 1.43
N PRO A 24 20.54 -12.00 1.24
CA PRO A 24 19.11 -12.29 1.25
C PRO A 24 18.46 -11.81 2.56
N SER A 25 17.22 -11.32 2.47
CA SER A 25 16.48 -10.78 3.62
C SER A 25 16.34 -11.79 4.76
N TYR A 26 16.18 -13.08 4.43
CA TYR A 26 16.11 -14.17 5.41
C TYR A 26 17.41 -14.38 6.22
N VAL A 27 18.53 -13.79 5.80
CA VAL A 27 19.81 -13.78 6.55
C VAL A 27 20.03 -12.44 7.23
N ALA A 28 19.82 -11.32 6.51
CA ALA A 28 20.12 -9.99 7.01
C ALA A 28 19.21 -9.57 8.18
N LEU A 29 17.93 -9.95 8.16
CA LEU A 29 16.97 -9.61 9.21
C LEU A 29 17.29 -10.34 10.54
N PRO A 30 17.46 -11.68 10.57
CA PRO A 30 17.84 -12.36 11.82
C PRO A 30 19.19 -11.91 12.37
N LEU A 31 20.18 -11.64 11.51
CA LEU A 31 21.49 -11.13 11.93
C LEU A 31 21.36 -9.77 12.63
N THR A 32 20.59 -8.85 12.05
CA THR A 32 20.33 -7.54 12.65
C THR A 32 19.53 -7.67 13.94
N ALA A 33 18.55 -8.57 14.00
CA ALA A 33 17.78 -8.84 15.22
C ALA A 33 18.68 -9.37 16.35
N LEU A 34 19.62 -10.28 16.04
CA LEU A 34 20.60 -10.77 17.01
C LEU A 34 21.52 -9.65 17.51
N LEU A 35 21.96 -8.75 16.62
CA LEU A 35 22.73 -7.57 17.02
C LEU A 35 21.93 -6.68 17.98
N ILE A 36 20.67 -6.38 17.66
CA ILE A 36 19.79 -5.59 18.53
C ILE A 36 19.64 -6.29 19.89
N PHE A 37 19.40 -7.60 19.90
CA PHE A 37 19.29 -8.40 21.13
C PHE A 37 20.54 -8.27 22.01
N VAL A 38 21.74 -8.44 21.43
CA VAL A 38 23.00 -8.28 22.16
C VAL A 38 23.15 -6.86 22.70
N LEU A 39 22.88 -5.82 21.89
CA LEU A 39 22.97 -4.43 22.34
C LEU A 39 22.01 -4.12 23.49
N GLN A 40 20.79 -4.67 23.44
CA GLN A 40 19.79 -4.48 24.49
C GLN A 40 20.25 -5.10 25.82
N LEU A 41 20.89 -6.27 25.78
CA LEU A 41 21.44 -6.92 26.97
C LEU A 41 22.70 -6.23 27.49
N THR A 42 23.64 -5.85 26.62
CA THR A 42 24.97 -5.39 27.06
C THR A 42 25.06 -3.89 27.27
N TYR A 43 24.56 -3.07 26.33
CA TYR A 43 24.74 -1.62 26.39
C TYR A 43 23.57 -0.93 27.07
N PHE A 44 22.33 -1.32 26.74
CA PHE A 44 21.13 -0.74 27.35
C PHE A 44 20.76 -1.40 28.69
N GLY A 45 21.29 -2.59 28.98
CA GLY A 45 21.10 -3.27 30.26
C GLY A 45 19.65 -3.63 30.55
N ASN A 46 18.85 -3.90 29.52
CA ASN A 46 17.44 -4.23 29.67
C ASN A 46 17.25 -5.62 30.29
N ASP A 47 16.18 -5.77 31.07
CA ASP A 47 15.84 -7.06 31.66
C ASP A 47 15.58 -8.12 30.59
N THR A 48 16.10 -9.33 30.82
CA THR A 48 15.99 -10.44 29.87
C THR A 48 14.54 -10.83 29.67
N THR A 49 13.72 -10.79 30.73
CA THR A 49 12.27 -11.09 30.65
C THR A 49 11.56 -10.09 29.75
N LEU A 50 11.88 -8.80 29.88
CA LEU A 50 11.32 -7.74 29.04
C LEU A 50 11.68 -7.94 27.56
N ILE A 51 12.91 -8.34 27.25
CA ILE A 51 13.33 -8.59 25.86
C ILE A 51 12.55 -9.78 25.27
N PHE A 52 12.45 -10.91 25.99
CA PHE A 52 11.67 -12.05 25.53
C PHE A 52 10.17 -11.75 25.42
N ALA A 53 9.62 -10.94 26.33
CA ALA A 53 8.24 -10.50 26.25
C ALA A 53 7.97 -9.68 24.97
N ASN A 54 8.90 -8.78 24.60
CA ASN A 54 8.83 -8.04 23.34
C ASN A 54 9.01 -8.92 22.10
N ILE A 55 9.82 -9.98 22.17
CA ILE A 55 9.91 -10.96 21.07
C ILE A 55 8.56 -11.66 20.86
N ILE A 56 7.92 -12.13 21.93
CA ILE A 56 6.59 -12.76 21.87
C ILE A 56 5.54 -11.76 21.35
N ALA A 57 5.56 -10.52 21.85
CA ALA A 57 4.67 -9.47 21.39
C ALA A 57 4.87 -9.18 19.89
N GLY A 58 6.12 -9.13 19.42
CA GLY A 58 6.46 -8.96 18.01
C GLY A 58 5.90 -10.05 17.10
N LEU A 59 5.86 -11.32 17.55
CA LEU A 59 5.22 -12.40 16.80
C LEU A 59 3.71 -12.16 16.63
N GLY A 60 3.05 -11.58 17.63
CA GLY A 60 1.65 -11.16 17.54
C GLY A 60 1.44 -9.93 16.68
N ASP A 61 2.28 -8.90 16.82
CA ASP A 61 2.18 -7.65 16.06
C ASP A 61 2.32 -7.89 14.54
N VAL A 62 3.13 -8.88 14.15
CA VAL A 62 3.33 -9.32 12.75
C VAL A 62 2.04 -9.84 12.08
N LEU A 63 1.02 -10.26 12.84
CA LEU A 63 -0.27 -10.67 12.27
C LEU A 63 -0.91 -9.54 11.45
N THR A 64 -0.75 -8.28 11.87
CA THR A 64 -1.30 -7.12 11.16
C THR A 64 -0.76 -7.02 9.73
N PRO A 65 0.55 -6.82 9.48
CA PRO A 65 1.06 -6.72 8.12
C PRO A 65 0.87 -8.01 7.31
N ILE A 66 0.98 -9.20 7.92
CA ILE A 66 0.79 -10.47 7.21
C ILE A 66 -0.64 -10.59 6.65
N THR A 67 -1.67 -10.29 7.45
CA THR A 67 -3.05 -10.43 6.98
C THR A 67 -3.43 -9.36 5.98
N VAL A 68 -2.85 -8.15 6.07
CA VAL A 68 -3.02 -7.11 5.04
C VAL A 68 -2.39 -7.54 3.71
N ILE A 69 -1.15 -8.05 3.73
CA ILE A 69 -0.49 -8.59 2.53
C ILE A 69 -1.31 -9.74 1.95
N PHE A 70 -1.80 -10.66 2.78
CA PHE A 70 -2.66 -11.74 2.35
C PHE A 70 -3.94 -11.22 1.66
N GLY A 71 -4.62 -10.25 2.28
CA GLY A 71 -5.81 -9.61 1.70
C GLY A 71 -5.53 -8.93 0.36
N ALA A 72 -4.44 -8.17 0.28
CA ALA A 72 -4.01 -7.49 -0.94
C ALA A 72 -3.67 -8.50 -2.06
N ILE A 73 -2.92 -9.57 -1.75
CA ILE A 73 -2.61 -10.64 -2.73
C ILE A 73 -3.88 -11.33 -3.20
N LEU A 74 -4.80 -11.67 -2.29
CA LEU A 74 -6.09 -12.27 -2.63
C LEU A 74 -6.88 -11.37 -3.59
N PHE A 75 -6.98 -10.08 -3.28
CA PHE A 75 -7.66 -9.09 -4.11
C PHE A 75 -7.01 -8.92 -5.49
N ASN A 76 -5.68 -8.87 -5.55
CA ASN A 76 -4.93 -8.76 -6.79
C ASN A 76 -5.13 -10.00 -7.67
N ARG A 77 -5.02 -11.19 -7.08
CA ARG A 77 -5.25 -12.45 -7.80
C ARG A 77 -6.70 -12.59 -8.25
N PHE A 78 -7.66 -12.17 -7.44
CA PHE A 78 -9.06 -12.11 -7.87
C PHE A 78 -9.24 -11.19 -9.09
N SER A 79 -8.66 -9.98 -9.06
CA SER A 79 -8.76 -9.00 -10.17
C SER A 79 -8.12 -9.51 -11.47
N GLU A 80 -7.01 -10.26 -11.34
CA GLU A 80 -6.34 -10.91 -12.47
C GLU A 80 -7.17 -12.07 -13.04
N VAL A 81 -7.60 -13.01 -12.18
CA VAL A 81 -8.35 -14.22 -12.57
C VAL A 81 -9.75 -13.88 -13.11
N SER A 82 -10.39 -12.83 -12.59
CA SER A 82 -11.68 -12.35 -13.08
C SER A 82 -11.61 -11.63 -14.43
N GLY A 83 -10.40 -11.28 -14.88
CA GLY A 83 -10.18 -10.50 -16.10
C GLY A 83 -10.39 -9.00 -15.93
N ALA A 84 -10.71 -8.51 -14.72
CA ALA A 84 -10.87 -7.08 -14.44
C ALA A 84 -9.59 -6.30 -14.79
N THR A 85 -8.41 -6.84 -14.46
CA THR A 85 -7.11 -6.23 -14.82
C THR A 85 -6.93 -6.12 -16.33
N ASN A 86 -7.41 -7.09 -17.12
CA ASN A 86 -7.33 -7.03 -18.58
C ASN A 86 -8.25 -5.96 -19.16
N THR A 87 -9.45 -5.80 -18.63
CA THR A 87 -10.36 -4.72 -19.02
C THR A 87 -9.80 -3.36 -18.63
N MET A 88 -9.24 -3.21 -17.42
CA MET A 88 -8.55 -1.98 -17.01
C MET A 88 -7.37 -1.67 -17.93
N ARG A 89 -6.58 -2.68 -18.33
CA ARG A 89 -5.49 -2.53 -19.31
C ARG A 89 -6.00 -2.03 -20.66
N LYS A 90 -7.07 -2.62 -21.20
CA LYS A 90 -7.69 -2.16 -22.45
C LYS A 90 -8.17 -0.72 -22.34
N TRP A 91 -8.89 -0.40 -21.26
CA TRP A 91 -9.39 0.95 -21.02
C TRP A 91 -8.26 1.97 -20.93
N LEU A 92 -7.32 1.80 -19.99
CA LEU A 92 -6.20 2.71 -19.75
C LEU A 92 -5.30 2.86 -20.99
N GLY A 93 -5.10 1.78 -21.74
CA GLY A 93 -4.34 1.79 -23.00
C GLY A 93 -4.98 2.63 -24.11
N THR A 94 -6.30 2.77 -24.11
CA THR A 94 -7.04 3.53 -25.14
C THR A 94 -7.32 4.98 -24.76
N ILE A 95 -6.89 5.43 -23.58
CA ILE A 95 -7.16 6.80 -23.10
C ILE A 95 -6.40 7.83 -23.95
N ASN A 96 -5.10 7.66 -24.11
CA ASN A 96 -4.28 8.60 -24.87
C ASN A 96 -3.14 7.88 -25.59
N PRO A 97 -2.86 8.20 -26.87
CA PRO A 97 -1.74 7.60 -27.62
C PRO A 97 -0.37 8.09 -27.15
N ASN A 98 -0.28 9.23 -26.45
CA ASN A 98 0.98 9.79 -26.00
C ASN A 98 1.61 8.90 -24.90
N PRO A 99 2.86 8.44 -25.07
CA PRO A 99 3.50 7.52 -24.13
C PRO A 99 3.71 8.14 -22.75
N VAL A 100 4.00 9.46 -22.66
CA VAL A 100 4.15 10.15 -21.37
C VAL A 100 2.81 10.20 -20.63
N ALA A 101 1.70 10.41 -21.35
CA ALA A 101 0.38 10.37 -20.75
C ALA A 101 0.06 8.99 -20.15
N GLN A 102 0.37 7.91 -20.87
CA GLN A 102 0.19 6.54 -20.38
C GLN A 102 1.03 6.26 -19.13
N LEU A 103 2.30 6.66 -19.14
CA LEU A 103 3.21 6.48 -17.99
C LEU A 103 2.72 7.24 -16.75
N MET A 104 2.23 8.46 -16.90
CA MET A 104 1.72 9.25 -15.78
C MET A 104 0.34 8.79 -15.30
N ILE A 105 -0.57 8.41 -16.20
CA ILE A 105 -1.89 7.93 -15.79
C ILE A 105 -1.76 6.58 -15.06
N ILE A 106 -0.95 5.65 -15.59
CA ILE A 106 -0.88 4.27 -15.10
C ILE A 106 0.19 4.12 -14.02
N GLY A 107 1.42 4.57 -14.31
CA GLY A 107 2.57 4.42 -13.43
C GLY A 107 2.61 5.40 -12.26
N TRP A 108 1.95 6.56 -12.41
CA TRP A 108 1.83 7.57 -11.35
C TRP A 108 0.43 7.57 -10.73
N ALA A 109 -0.59 8.14 -11.38
CA ALA A 109 -1.87 8.42 -10.72
C ALA A 109 -2.67 7.17 -10.31
N PHE A 110 -2.79 6.18 -11.20
CA PHE A 110 -3.43 4.90 -10.89
C PHE A 110 -2.63 4.14 -9.84
N ALA A 111 -1.31 4.03 -9.99
CA ALA A 111 -0.42 3.42 -9.00
C ALA A 111 -0.55 4.07 -7.61
N PHE A 112 -0.68 5.40 -7.55
CA PHE A 112 -0.86 6.19 -6.34
C PHE A 112 -2.14 5.80 -5.59
N MET A 113 -3.25 5.65 -6.33
CA MET A 113 -4.53 5.18 -5.79
C MET A 113 -4.43 3.74 -5.27
N ILE A 114 -3.80 2.85 -6.05
CA ILE A 114 -3.62 1.45 -5.68
C ILE A 114 -2.74 1.32 -4.44
N GLU A 115 -1.71 2.15 -4.27
CA GLU A 115 -0.88 2.17 -3.05
C GLU A 115 -1.73 2.49 -1.83
N GLY A 116 -2.57 3.53 -1.92
CA GLY A 116 -3.48 3.89 -0.83
C GLY A 116 -4.46 2.78 -0.47
N ALA A 117 -4.95 2.03 -1.47
CA ALA A 117 -5.92 0.96 -1.24
C ALA A 117 -5.28 -0.31 -0.66
N SER A 118 -4.12 -0.71 -1.19
CA SER A 118 -3.53 -2.04 -0.99
C SER A 118 -2.14 -2.05 -0.35
N GLY A 119 -1.34 -1.03 -0.61
CA GLY A 119 0.01 -0.87 -0.10
C GLY A 119 0.97 -1.99 -0.51
N PHE A 120 2.09 -2.08 0.22
CA PHE A 120 3.05 -3.20 0.19
C PHE A 120 3.62 -3.50 -1.20
N GLY A 121 3.79 -2.49 -2.05
CA GLY A 121 4.39 -2.64 -3.39
C GLY A 121 3.43 -3.21 -4.43
N THR A 122 2.15 -3.37 -4.11
CA THR A 122 1.10 -3.74 -5.06
C THR A 122 1.06 -2.86 -6.33
N PRO A 123 1.30 -1.54 -6.28
CA PRO A 123 1.28 -0.72 -7.48
C PRO A 123 2.25 -1.18 -8.56
N ALA A 124 3.46 -1.57 -8.19
CA ALA A 124 4.44 -2.10 -9.15
C ALA A 124 3.96 -3.44 -9.75
N ALA A 125 3.31 -4.29 -8.95
CA ALA A 125 2.78 -5.57 -9.39
C ALA A 125 1.60 -5.44 -10.39
N ILE A 126 0.85 -4.32 -10.36
CA ILE A 126 -0.29 -4.08 -11.25
C ILE A 126 0.06 -3.14 -12.42
N ALA A 127 0.65 -1.98 -12.12
CA ALA A 127 0.93 -0.95 -13.13
C ALA A 127 1.98 -1.43 -14.15
N ALA A 128 3.03 -2.14 -13.70
CA ALA A 128 4.09 -2.59 -14.60
C ALA A 128 3.57 -3.59 -15.66
N PRO A 129 2.83 -4.67 -15.33
CA PRO A 129 2.23 -5.54 -16.35
C PRO A 129 1.29 -4.84 -17.32
N ILE A 130 0.53 -3.84 -16.86
CA ILE A 130 -0.33 -3.02 -17.73
C ILE A 130 0.54 -2.28 -18.75
N LEU A 131 1.58 -1.57 -18.30
CA LEU A 131 2.50 -0.82 -19.16
C LEU A 131 3.30 -1.73 -20.10
N VAL A 132 3.78 -2.89 -19.63
CA VAL A 132 4.38 -3.93 -20.52
C VAL A 132 3.40 -4.30 -21.62
N GLY A 133 2.14 -4.46 -21.25
CA GLY A 133 1.07 -4.76 -22.16
C GLY A 133 0.77 -3.69 -23.21
N LEU A 134 1.25 -2.46 -23.02
CA LEU A 134 1.17 -1.36 -23.98
C LEU A 134 2.44 -1.23 -24.85
N GLY A 135 3.42 -2.13 -24.67
CA GLY A 135 4.64 -2.17 -25.46
C GLY A 135 5.89 -1.59 -24.79
N PHE A 136 5.79 -1.13 -23.54
CA PHE A 136 6.94 -0.63 -22.79
C PHE A 136 7.85 -1.77 -22.28
N LYS A 137 9.14 -1.49 -22.09
CA LYS A 137 10.12 -2.51 -21.67
C LYS A 137 9.90 -2.93 -20.20
N PRO A 138 9.78 -4.24 -19.89
CA PRO A 138 9.44 -4.73 -18.55
C PRO A 138 10.29 -4.19 -17.40
N LEU A 139 11.62 -4.26 -17.54
CA LEU A 139 12.52 -3.79 -16.50
C LEU A 139 12.38 -2.28 -16.24
N GLN A 140 12.20 -1.48 -17.30
CA GLN A 140 12.11 -0.03 -17.17
C GLN A 140 10.82 0.41 -16.48
N VAL A 141 9.68 -0.22 -16.82
CA VAL A 141 8.39 0.11 -16.19
C VAL A 141 8.30 -0.39 -14.76
N ALA A 142 8.93 -1.53 -14.44
CA ALA A 142 9.06 -1.98 -13.06
C ALA A 142 9.85 -0.98 -12.21
N MET A 143 11.00 -0.50 -12.71
CA MET A 143 11.76 0.55 -12.03
C MET A 143 10.98 1.87 -11.92
N LEU A 144 10.30 2.30 -13.00
CA LEU A 144 9.47 3.50 -12.98
C LEU A 144 8.37 3.42 -11.92
N ALA A 145 7.63 2.30 -11.87
CA ALA A 145 6.56 2.12 -10.89
C ALA A 145 7.09 2.12 -9.45
N LEU A 146 8.24 1.48 -9.20
CA LEU A 146 8.87 1.47 -7.88
C LEU A 146 9.34 2.87 -7.45
N VAL A 147 9.99 3.62 -8.36
CA VAL A 147 10.45 4.98 -8.06
C VAL A 147 9.28 5.92 -7.82
N MET A 148 8.25 5.88 -8.67
CA MET A 148 7.02 6.68 -8.51
C MET A 148 6.29 6.39 -7.20
N ASN A 149 6.29 5.12 -6.76
CA ASN A 149 5.63 4.72 -5.52
C ASN A 149 6.27 5.29 -4.24
N SER A 150 7.46 5.91 -4.34
CA SER A 150 8.14 6.51 -3.18
C SER A 150 7.37 7.66 -2.53
N VAL A 151 6.45 8.30 -3.27
CA VAL A 151 5.65 9.44 -2.77
C VAL A 151 4.41 8.96 -1.98
N PRO A 152 3.55 8.05 -2.48
CA PRO A 152 2.36 7.65 -1.74
C PRO A 152 2.58 6.64 -0.60
N VAL A 153 3.76 6.01 -0.50
CA VAL A 153 3.98 4.80 0.33
C VAL A 153 3.70 4.99 1.83
N SER A 154 3.98 6.17 2.42
CA SER A 154 3.78 6.38 3.87
C SER A 154 2.32 6.30 4.32
N PHE A 155 1.38 6.48 3.38
CA PHE A 155 -0.05 6.37 3.61
C PHE A 155 -0.67 5.17 2.87
N GLY A 156 0.17 4.23 2.43
CA GLY A 156 -0.28 3.00 1.77
C GLY A 156 -1.10 2.11 2.70
N ALA A 157 -1.92 1.24 2.11
CA ALA A 157 -2.84 0.35 2.83
C ALA A 157 -3.62 1.09 3.94
N VAL A 158 -4.22 2.22 3.58
CA VAL A 158 -5.00 3.07 4.48
C VAL A 158 -4.19 3.51 5.71
N GLY A 159 -3.02 4.11 5.46
CA GLY A 159 -2.18 4.69 6.52
C GLY A 159 -1.38 3.69 7.34
N THR A 160 -1.37 2.40 6.99
CA THR A 160 -0.75 1.34 7.81
C THR A 160 0.69 1.68 8.20
N PRO A 161 1.59 2.12 7.29
CA PRO A 161 2.96 2.49 7.68
C PRO A 161 3.04 3.59 8.74
N THR A 162 2.05 4.49 8.79
CA THR A 162 1.97 5.57 9.79
C THR A 162 1.41 5.05 11.12
N TRP A 163 0.17 4.55 11.16
CA TRP A 163 -0.48 4.20 12.44
C TRP A 163 0.04 2.88 13.03
N PHE A 164 0.42 1.91 12.21
CA PHE A 164 1.04 0.67 12.69
C PHE A 164 2.51 0.90 13.01
N GLY A 165 3.24 1.61 12.15
CA GLY A 165 4.67 1.89 12.36
C GLY A 165 4.94 2.71 13.63
N MET A 166 4.07 3.67 13.95
CA MET A 166 4.16 4.46 15.20
C MET A 166 3.39 3.83 16.37
N GLY A 167 2.69 2.72 16.14
CA GLY A 167 1.86 2.04 17.13
C GLY A 167 2.57 1.71 18.44
N PRO A 168 3.81 1.18 18.42
CA PRO A 168 4.57 0.92 19.66
C PRO A 168 4.78 2.19 20.50
N LEU A 169 5.10 3.33 19.87
CA LEU A 169 5.32 4.59 20.57
C LEU A 169 4.04 5.18 21.18
N LEU A 170 2.89 4.92 20.55
CA LEU A 170 1.57 5.24 21.12
C LEU A 170 1.26 4.36 22.33
N LYS A 171 1.51 3.05 22.25
CA LYS A 171 1.27 2.10 23.36
C LYS A 171 2.10 2.47 24.59
N ASP A 172 3.34 2.92 24.39
CA ASP A 172 4.26 3.31 25.46
C ASP A 172 4.01 4.74 25.99
N GLY A 173 3.01 5.45 25.44
CA GLY A 173 2.68 6.83 25.83
C GLY A 173 3.73 7.87 25.45
N LEU A 174 4.68 7.51 24.57
CA LEU A 174 5.71 8.41 24.07
C LEU A 174 5.18 9.36 22.99
N LEU A 175 4.13 8.94 22.28
CA LEU A 175 3.39 9.76 21.33
C LEU A 175 1.90 9.79 21.69
N THR A 176 1.26 10.89 21.32
CA THR A 176 -0.19 11.06 21.28
C THR A 176 -0.71 10.87 19.86
N ASP A 177 -2.00 10.60 19.69
CA ASP A 177 -2.64 10.53 18.36
C ASP A 177 -2.44 11.84 17.55
N ALA A 178 -2.44 12.98 18.24
CA ALA A 178 -2.20 14.29 17.62
C ALA A 178 -0.77 14.40 17.07
N GLN A 179 0.23 13.89 17.79
CA GLN A 179 1.62 13.87 17.32
C GLN A 179 1.81 12.90 16.15
N VAL A 180 1.10 11.76 16.12
CA VAL A 180 1.13 10.86 14.96
C VAL A 180 0.54 11.53 13.73
N LEU A 181 -0.56 12.29 13.89
CA LEU A 181 -1.12 13.11 12.82
C LEU A 181 -0.13 14.20 12.35
N GLU A 182 0.53 14.88 13.27
CA GLU A 182 1.56 15.89 12.96
C GLU A 182 2.73 15.28 12.16
N ILE A 183 3.24 14.12 12.59
CA ILE A 183 4.27 13.37 11.85
C ILE A 183 3.76 13.01 10.44
N GLY A 184 2.49 12.60 10.32
CA GLY A 184 1.84 12.39 9.02
C GLY A 184 1.86 13.66 8.16
N SER A 185 1.42 14.80 8.70
CA SER A 185 1.44 16.09 7.98
C SER A 185 2.85 16.47 7.49
N ILE A 186 3.87 16.35 8.36
CA ILE A 186 5.28 16.61 8.00
C ILE A 186 5.76 15.66 6.91
N THR A 187 5.41 14.37 7.03
CA THR A 187 5.75 13.35 6.02
C THR A 187 5.14 13.71 4.66
N ALA A 188 3.87 14.13 4.65
CA ALA A 188 3.19 14.57 3.43
C ALA A 188 3.84 15.81 2.81
N LEU A 189 4.30 16.76 3.62
CA LEU A 189 5.04 17.94 3.14
C LEU A 189 6.36 17.52 2.46
N ILE A 190 7.16 16.67 3.10
CA ILE A 190 8.42 16.17 2.55
C ILE A 190 8.16 15.45 1.22
N HIS A 191 7.15 14.59 1.18
CA HIS A 191 6.76 13.86 -0.03
C HIS A 191 6.26 14.79 -1.14
N SER A 192 5.54 15.86 -0.78
CA SER A 192 5.05 16.86 -1.74
C SER A 192 6.20 17.60 -2.40
N ILE A 193 7.25 17.93 -1.65
CA ILE A 193 8.48 18.53 -2.18
C ILE A 193 9.22 17.52 -3.07
N ALA A 194 9.35 16.27 -2.63
CA ALA A 194 10.01 15.22 -3.41
C ALA A 194 9.27 14.91 -4.73
N ALA A 195 7.94 15.04 -4.75
CA ALA A 195 7.10 14.77 -5.91
C ALA A 195 7.35 15.73 -7.09
N PHE A 196 8.01 16.87 -6.88
CA PHE A 196 8.44 17.73 -8.00
C PHE A 196 9.55 17.11 -8.85
N ILE A 197 10.31 16.17 -8.28
CA ILE A 197 11.54 15.63 -8.87
C ILE A 197 11.37 14.14 -9.19
N ILE A 198 10.79 13.36 -8.27
CA ILE A 198 10.71 11.90 -8.38
C ILE A 198 10.03 11.42 -9.67
N PRO A 199 8.84 11.92 -10.07
CA PRO A 199 8.17 11.46 -11.29
C PRO A 199 8.96 11.81 -12.55
N VAL A 200 9.61 12.98 -12.56
CA VAL A 200 10.46 13.42 -13.68
C VAL A 200 11.69 12.51 -13.82
N MET A 201 12.32 12.16 -12.70
CA MET A 201 13.43 11.20 -12.68
C MET A 201 12.98 9.80 -13.12
N ALA A 202 11.80 9.35 -12.68
CA ALA A 202 11.24 8.06 -13.07
C ALA A 202 10.95 8.00 -14.57
N LEU A 203 10.33 9.03 -15.15
CA LEU A 203 10.08 9.13 -16.59
C LEU A 203 11.35 9.02 -17.41
N ARG A 204 12.47 9.57 -16.93
CA ARG A 204 13.76 9.53 -17.62
C ARG A 204 14.31 8.11 -17.82
N LEU A 205 13.82 7.12 -17.07
CA LEU A 205 14.16 5.70 -17.26
C LEU A 205 13.59 5.13 -18.56
N ILE A 206 12.58 5.78 -19.14
CA ILE A 206 11.82 5.30 -20.30
C ILE A 206 11.92 6.26 -21.47
N VAL A 207 11.67 7.56 -21.24
CA VAL A 207 11.57 8.59 -22.28
C VAL A 207 12.76 9.55 -22.25
N SER A 208 13.04 10.19 -23.39
CA SER A 208 14.12 11.17 -23.49
C SER A 208 13.82 12.48 -22.75
N TRP A 209 14.86 13.24 -22.39
CA TRP A 209 14.68 14.59 -21.81
C TRP A 209 13.89 15.53 -22.72
N LYS A 210 14.00 15.35 -24.04
CA LYS A 210 13.24 16.13 -25.03
C LYS A 210 11.75 15.85 -24.90
N GLU A 211 11.36 14.57 -24.85
CA GLU A 211 9.96 14.16 -24.66
C GLU A 211 9.40 14.66 -23.32
N ILE A 212 10.18 14.57 -22.24
CA ILE A 212 9.78 15.09 -20.92
C ILE A 212 9.47 16.59 -21.02
N ARG A 213 10.38 17.39 -21.61
CA ARG A 213 10.20 18.84 -21.74
C ARG A 213 8.99 19.20 -22.60
N GLN A 214 8.74 18.43 -23.66
CA GLN A 214 7.59 18.66 -24.54
C GLN A 214 6.24 18.36 -23.87
N ASN A 215 6.22 17.51 -22.84
CA ASN A 215 5.01 17.10 -22.12
C ASN A 215 5.00 17.61 -20.66
N ILE A 216 5.87 18.57 -20.31
CA ILE A 216 6.16 18.96 -18.92
C ILE A 216 4.94 19.55 -18.22
N VAL A 217 4.11 20.28 -18.96
CA VAL A 217 2.88 20.88 -18.45
C VAL A 217 1.91 19.80 -18.00
N PHE A 218 1.70 18.77 -18.82
CA PHE A 218 0.85 17.64 -18.44
C PHE A 218 1.43 16.86 -17.24
N ILE A 219 2.74 16.62 -17.24
CA ILE A 219 3.42 15.92 -16.13
C ILE A 219 3.13 16.63 -14.80
N TYR A 220 3.34 17.95 -14.72
CA TYR A 220 3.10 18.68 -13.49
C TYR A 220 1.62 18.80 -13.14
N ILE A 221 0.71 18.92 -14.11
CA ILE A 221 -0.73 18.85 -13.83
C ILE A 221 -1.09 17.52 -13.16
N SER A 222 -0.59 16.39 -13.68
CA SER A 222 -0.81 15.07 -13.08
C SER A 222 -0.20 14.94 -11.69
N ILE A 223 1.00 15.50 -11.47
CA ILE A 223 1.63 15.56 -10.14
C ILE A 223 0.76 16.34 -9.17
N PHE A 224 0.39 17.58 -9.50
CA PHE A 224 -0.41 18.44 -8.62
C PHE A 224 -1.79 17.86 -8.32
N ALA A 225 -2.41 17.21 -9.30
CA ALA A 225 -3.71 16.56 -9.12
C ALA A 225 -3.69 15.44 -8.07
N CYS A 226 -2.55 14.74 -7.90
CA CYS A 226 -2.34 13.80 -6.81
C CYS A 226 -1.83 14.48 -5.53
N VAL A 227 -0.83 15.35 -5.64
CA VAL A 227 -0.07 15.85 -4.48
C VAL A 227 -0.84 16.88 -3.66
N ILE A 228 -1.63 17.75 -4.30
CA ILE A 228 -2.38 18.79 -3.57
C ILE A 228 -3.45 18.16 -2.67
N PRO A 229 -4.35 17.27 -3.17
CA PRO A 229 -5.31 16.61 -2.29
C PRO A 229 -4.61 15.72 -1.26
N TYR A 230 -3.51 15.06 -1.63
CA TYR A 230 -2.71 14.24 -0.72
C TYR A 230 -2.21 15.05 0.48
N PHE A 231 -1.60 16.21 0.22
CA PHE A 231 -1.11 17.10 1.26
C PHE A 231 -2.24 17.62 2.15
N ILE A 232 -3.35 18.08 1.55
CA ILE A 232 -4.50 18.62 2.28
C ILE A 232 -5.11 17.55 3.21
N ILE A 233 -5.35 16.35 2.70
CA ILE A 233 -5.96 15.26 3.48
C ILE A 233 -5.05 14.86 4.64
N ALA A 234 -3.74 14.82 4.43
CA ALA A 234 -2.76 14.49 5.46
C ALA A 234 -2.75 15.46 6.65
N GLN A 235 -3.32 16.66 6.52
CA GLN A 235 -3.41 17.63 7.62
C GLN A 235 -4.42 17.23 8.69
N PHE A 236 -5.41 16.42 8.34
CA PHE A 236 -6.48 16.01 9.25
C PHE A 236 -6.72 14.50 9.28
N ASN A 237 -6.04 13.73 8.42
CA ASN A 237 -6.19 12.28 8.36
C ASN A 237 -4.95 11.60 7.77
N TYR A 238 -4.42 10.58 8.45
CA TYR A 238 -3.28 9.77 7.97
C TYR A 238 -3.70 8.43 7.33
N GLU A 239 -4.98 8.19 7.11
CA GLU A 239 -5.50 6.93 6.56
C GLU A 239 -5.76 7.04 5.05
N PHE A 240 -6.38 8.13 4.61
CA PHE A 240 -6.85 8.33 3.24
C PHE A 240 -5.99 9.17 2.28
N PRO A 241 -4.88 9.84 2.67
CA PRO A 241 -4.14 10.72 1.76
C PRO A 241 -3.83 10.09 0.40
N SER A 242 -3.21 8.91 0.37
CA SER A 242 -2.83 8.27 -0.90
C SER A 242 -4.03 7.77 -1.71
N LEU A 243 -5.04 7.22 -1.04
CA LEU A 243 -6.18 6.59 -1.71
C LEU A 243 -7.05 7.62 -2.43
N VAL A 244 -7.51 8.62 -1.69
CA VAL A 244 -8.45 9.63 -2.22
C VAL A 244 -7.73 10.54 -3.20
N ALA A 245 -6.51 10.95 -2.89
CA ALA A 245 -5.76 11.82 -3.79
C ALA A 245 -5.32 11.11 -5.07
N GLY A 246 -4.98 9.81 -5.00
CA GLY A 246 -4.74 9.00 -6.18
C GLY A 246 -5.98 8.88 -7.07
N ALA A 247 -7.16 8.68 -6.49
CA ALA A 247 -8.42 8.61 -7.23
C ALA A 247 -8.75 9.95 -7.92
N ILE A 248 -8.64 11.08 -7.20
CA ILE A 248 -8.81 12.42 -7.77
C ILE A 248 -7.79 12.66 -8.88
N GLY A 249 -6.51 12.38 -8.61
CA GLY A 249 -5.43 12.58 -9.55
C GLY A 249 -5.57 11.74 -10.81
N LEU A 250 -6.08 10.51 -10.69
CA LEU A 250 -6.38 9.66 -11.84
C LEU A 250 -7.47 10.27 -12.71
N LEU A 251 -8.59 10.68 -12.11
CA LEU A 251 -9.71 11.28 -12.85
C LEU A 251 -9.28 12.57 -13.57
N VAL A 252 -8.56 13.46 -12.87
CA VAL A 252 -8.06 14.71 -13.47
C VAL A 252 -7.03 14.41 -14.55
N SER A 253 -6.08 13.50 -14.33
CA SER A 253 -5.04 13.17 -15.32
C SER A 253 -5.65 12.58 -16.60
N VAL A 254 -6.64 11.70 -16.47
CA VAL A 254 -7.38 11.14 -17.62
C VAL A 254 -8.14 12.23 -18.36
N TRP A 255 -8.84 13.11 -17.64
CA TRP A 255 -9.59 14.21 -18.24
C TRP A 255 -8.70 15.19 -19.01
N VAL A 256 -7.62 15.67 -18.38
CA VAL A 256 -6.65 16.60 -18.99
C VAL A 256 -5.93 15.95 -20.18
N ALA A 257 -5.58 14.67 -20.09
CA ALA A 257 -4.97 13.94 -21.20
C ALA A 257 -5.91 13.84 -22.40
N ASN A 258 -7.20 13.54 -22.17
CA ASN A 258 -8.20 13.47 -23.25
C ASN A 258 -8.43 14.81 -23.94
N MET A 259 -8.25 15.92 -23.22
CA MET A 259 -8.28 17.27 -23.82
C MET A 259 -6.98 17.64 -24.56
N GLY A 260 -5.93 16.81 -24.47
CA GLY A 260 -4.63 17.09 -25.08
C GLY A 260 -3.87 18.25 -24.43
N ILE A 261 -4.25 18.68 -23.22
CA ILE A 261 -3.64 19.84 -22.57
C ILE A 261 -2.23 19.48 -22.11
N GLY A 262 -1.24 20.27 -22.55
CA GLY A 262 0.15 20.13 -22.13
C GLY A 262 0.86 18.88 -22.65
N LEU A 263 0.26 18.20 -23.64
CA LEU A 263 0.81 17.04 -24.31
C LEU A 263 1.28 17.40 -25.73
N ALA A 264 2.42 16.82 -26.12
CA ALA A 264 2.87 16.84 -27.50
C ALA A 264 1.94 15.99 -28.38
N LYS A 265 1.74 16.42 -29.63
CA LYS A 265 1.01 15.64 -30.63
C LYS A 265 1.72 14.30 -30.82
N SER A 266 0.98 13.21 -30.68
CA SER A 266 1.42 11.86 -30.97
C SER A 266 0.59 11.34 -32.13
N GLU A 267 1.20 10.56 -33.01
CA GLU A 267 0.44 9.75 -33.96
C GLU A 267 -0.46 8.78 -33.18
N ASN A 268 -1.68 8.60 -33.68
CA ASN A 268 -2.66 7.77 -33.01
C ASN A 268 -2.47 6.32 -33.48
N HIS A 269 -1.77 5.54 -32.69
CA HIS A 269 -1.53 4.11 -32.95
C HIS A 269 -2.55 3.20 -32.22
N LEU A 270 -3.63 3.78 -31.68
CA LEU A 270 -4.61 3.05 -30.88
C LEU A 270 -5.60 2.29 -31.76
N ASP A 271 -5.19 1.12 -32.28
CA ASP A 271 -6.05 0.20 -33.04
C ASP A 271 -6.83 -0.79 -32.14
N GLY A 272 -7.26 -0.33 -30.96
CA GLY A 272 -7.87 -1.19 -29.95
C GLY A 272 -9.39 -1.14 -29.93
N ASP A 273 -10.02 -2.32 -29.93
CA ASP A 273 -11.42 -2.53 -29.53
C ASP A 273 -11.66 -1.87 -28.15
N LYS A 274 -12.35 -0.72 -28.14
CA LYS A 274 -12.52 0.09 -26.93
C LYS A 274 -13.38 -0.68 -25.93
N ALA A 275 -12.89 -0.81 -24.70
CA ALA A 275 -13.71 -1.36 -23.62
C ALA A 275 -14.96 -0.51 -23.45
N THR A 276 -16.12 -1.15 -23.42
CA THR A 276 -17.40 -0.46 -23.22
C THR A 276 -17.48 0.11 -21.80
N PHE A 277 -18.27 1.16 -21.60
CA PHE A 277 -18.45 1.76 -20.27
C PHE A 277 -18.91 0.72 -19.23
N GLY A 278 -19.80 -0.20 -19.63
CA GLY A 278 -20.27 -1.28 -18.75
C GLY A 278 -19.16 -2.26 -18.34
N GLU A 279 -18.25 -2.60 -19.26
CA GLU A 279 -17.09 -3.43 -18.94
C GLU A 279 -16.12 -2.72 -18.00
N VAL A 280 -15.86 -1.43 -18.22
CA VAL A 280 -14.99 -0.62 -17.36
C VAL A 280 -15.58 -0.45 -15.97
N ALA A 281 -16.87 -0.12 -15.87
CA ALA A 281 -17.58 0.00 -14.61
C ALA A 281 -17.57 -1.34 -13.85
N LYS A 282 -17.81 -2.46 -14.55
CA LYS A 282 -17.69 -3.79 -13.95
C LYS A 282 -16.26 -4.04 -13.46
N ALA A 283 -15.24 -3.73 -14.26
CA ALA A 283 -13.84 -3.97 -13.90
C ALA A 283 -13.34 -3.10 -12.73
N LEU A 284 -13.88 -1.88 -12.57
CA LEU A 284 -13.57 -0.99 -11.45
C LEU A 284 -14.38 -1.32 -10.18
N LEU A 285 -15.45 -2.10 -10.28
CA LEU A 285 -16.31 -2.45 -9.15
C LEU A 285 -15.55 -3.01 -7.94
N PRO A 286 -14.60 -3.96 -8.07
CA PRO A 286 -13.87 -4.48 -6.91
C PRO A 286 -13.08 -3.38 -6.19
N THR A 287 -12.37 -2.54 -6.94
CA THR A 287 -11.60 -1.42 -6.39
C THR A 287 -12.51 -0.36 -5.76
N GLY A 288 -13.62 -0.02 -6.43
CA GLY A 288 -14.61 0.92 -5.91
C GLY A 288 -15.29 0.42 -4.63
N LEU A 289 -15.62 -0.88 -4.57
CA LEU A 289 -16.21 -1.51 -3.39
C LEU A 289 -15.21 -1.57 -2.23
N LEU A 290 -13.95 -1.91 -2.51
CA LEU A 290 -12.87 -1.87 -1.54
C LEU A 290 -12.74 -0.47 -0.92
N ILE A 291 -12.67 0.58 -1.77
CA ILE A 291 -12.61 1.98 -1.33
C ILE A 291 -13.83 2.33 -0.49
N PHE A 292 -15.03 1.98 -0.94
CA PHE A 292 -16.28 2.26 -0.25
C PHE A 292 -16.33 1.63 1.15
N ILE A 293 -15.97 0.35 1.26
CA ILE A 293 -15.91 -0.37 2.54
C ILE A 293 -14.87 0.26 3.46
N LEU A 294 -13.69 0.61 2.94
CA LEU A 294 -12.65 1.29 3.73
C LEU A 294 -13.13 2.63 4.26
N VAL A 295 -13.74 3.46 3.41
CA VAL A 295 -14.25 4.77 3.82
C VAL A 295 -15.32 4.61 4.91
N ILE A 296 -16.32 3.75 4.71
CA ILE A 296 -17.41 3.56 5.68
C ILE A 296 -16.93 2.99 7.02
N THR A 297 -15.95 2.09 7.00
CA THR A 297 -15.41 1.48 8.24
C THR A 297 -14.44 2.37 9.01
N ARG A 298 -14.09 3.55 8.46
CA ARG A 298 -13.03 4.42 9.00
C ARG A 298 -13.42 5.86 9.25
N ILE A 299 -14.53 6.33 8.68
CA ILE A 299 -15.10 7.64 8.99
C ILE A 299 -15.41 7.71 10.49
N GLN A 300 -14.85 8.70 11.18
CA GLN A 300 -15.00 8.87 12.64
C GLN A 300 -16.43 9.21 13.05
N GLN A 301 -17.18 9.87 12.17
CA GLN A 301 -18.58 10.25 12.38
C GLN A 301 -19.54 9.06 12.37
N LEU A 302 -19.11 7.90 11.85
CA LEU A 302 -19.93 6.68 11.82
C LEU A 302 -19.60 5.79 13.02
N PRO A 303 -20.62 5.12 13.63
CA PRO A 303 -20.42 4.29 14.81
C PRO A 303 -19.52 3.07 14.53
N LEU A 304 -19.39 2.67 13.26
CA LEU A 304 -18.64 1.49 12.85
C LEU A 304 -17.18 1.52 13.31
N LYS A 305 -16.48 2.65 13.15
CA LYS A 305 -15.06 2.73 13.57
C LYS A 305 -14.91 2.47 15.07
N ALA A 306 -15.82 3.00 15.89
CA ALA A 306 -15.82 2.76 17.32
C ALA A 306 -16.14 1.30 17.65
N MET A 307 -17.17 0.72 17.03
CA MET A 307 -17.55 -0.69 17.21
C MET A 307 -16.41 -1.65 16.83
N LEU A 308 -15.73 -1.42 15.71
CA LEU A 308 -14.60 -2.24 15.25
C LEU A 308 -13.34 -2.10 16.12
N ASN A 309 -13.27 -1.06 16.95
CA ASN A 309 -12.18 -0.82 17.89
C ASN A 309 -12.61 -1.01 19.36
N ASP A 310 -13.79 -1.57 19.61
CA ASP A 310 -14.27 -1.78 20.97
C ASP A 310 -13.36 -2.78 21.69
N ALA A 311 -12.61 -2.27 22.65
CA ALA A 311 -11.64 -3.01 23.46
C ALA A 311 -12.28 -3.61 24.73
N THR A 312 -13.60 -3.53 24.89
CA THR A 312 -14.32 -4.13 26.01
C THR A 312 -14.15 -5.65 25.98
N ALA A 313 -13.58 -6.20 27.04
CA ALA A 313 -13.31 -7.63 27.14
C ALA A 313 -14.59 -8.46 27.03
N TRP A 314 -14.58 -9.47 26.18
CA TRP A 314 -15.66 -10.45 26.04
C TRP A 314 -15.24 -11.81 26.61
N ILE A 315 -14.06 -12.29 26.23
CA ILE A 315 -13.48 -13.54 26.72
C ILE A 315 -12.10 -13.23 27.28
N VAL A 316 -11.83 -13.68 28.50
CA VAL A 316 -10.51 -13.56 29.15
C VAL A 316 -10.07 -14.95 29.58
N SER A 317 -8.84 -15.31 29.23
CA SER A 317 -8.21 -16.57 29.60
C SER A 317 -6.77 -16.34 30.01
N SER A 318 -6.31 -17.00 31.07
CA SER A 318 -4.90 -16.94 31.48
C SER A 318 -4.15 -18.13 30.88
N LEU A 319 -3.10 -17.86 30.12
CA LEU A 319 -2.24 -18.87 29.49
C LEU A 319 -1.02 -19.21 30.36
N GLY A 320 -0.99 -18.73 31.61
CA GLY A 320 0.14 -18.86 32.54
C GLY A 320 1.29 -17.88 32.23
N PHE A 321 1.75 -17.82 30.98
CA PHE A 321 2.80 -16.89 30.55
C PHE A 321 2.25 -15.52 30.10
N ALA A 322 0.94 -15.39 29.89
CA ALA A 322 0.28 -14.15 29.50
C ALA A 322 -1.25 -14.25 29.71
N ASN A 323 -1.93 -13.12 29.64
CA ASN A 323 -3.39 -13.04 29.66
C ASN A 323 -3.90 -12.83 28.23
N PHE A 324 -4.68 -13.79 27.74
CA PHE A 324 -5.32 -13.71 26.44
C PHE A 324 -6.73 -13.14 26.58
N GLU A 325 -7.04 -12.15 25.76
CA GLU A 325 -8.32 -11.45 25.78
C GLU A 325 -8.87 -11.30 24.37
N ILE A 326 -10.17 -11.55 24.22
CA ILE A 326 -10.93 -11.24 23.01
C ILE A 326 -11.93 -10.16 23.39
N SER A 327 -11.92 -9.04 22.67
CA SER A 327 -12.88 -7.96 22.88
C SER A 327 -14.17 -8.11 22.06
N GLN A 328 -15.19 -7.30 22.37
CA GLN A 328 -16.42 -7.20 21.58
C GLN A 328 -16.17 -6.78 20.12
N GLY A 329 -15.15 -5.95 19.87
CA GLY A 329 -14.67 -5.59 18.53
C GLY A 329 -13.86 -6.69 17.82
N LEU A 330 -13.80 -7.90 18.38
CA LEU A 330 -12.94 -9.01 17.95
C LEU A 330 -11.46 -8.61 17.88
N ILE A 331 -10.99 -7.88 18.89
CA ILE A 331 -9.57 -7.61 19.10
C ILE A 331 -9.00 -8.77 19.90
N PHE A 332 -8.05 -9.48 19.31
CA PHE A 332 -7.29 -10.54 19.97
C PHE A 332 -6.07 -9.91 20.63
N ALA A 333 -6.02 -9.87 21.96
CA ALA A 333 -4.95 -9.25 22.71
C ALA A 333 -4.24 -10.27 23.60
N LEU A 334 -2.92 -10.13 23.67
CA LEU A 334 -2.08 -10.82 24.64
C LEU A 334 -1.47 -9.76 25.55
N LYS A 335 -1.89 -9.74 26.82
CA LYS A 335 -1.48 -8.77 27.84
C LYS A 335 -0.59 -9.44 28.89
N ASN A 336 0.17 -8.63 29.63
CA ASN A 336 1.01 -9.07 30.74
C ASN A 336 1.99 -10.19 30.37
N ILE A 337 2.63 -10.08 29.20
CA ILE A 337 3.47 -11.14 28.66
C ILE A 337 4.69 -11.33 29.56
N LEU A 338 4.90 -12.57 30.02
CA LEU A 338 5.92 -12.96 30.99
C LEU A 338 5.90 -12.11 32.28
N GLY A 339 4.73 -11.63 32.70
CA GLY A 339 4.57 -10.78 33.88
C GLY A 339 5.06 -9.34 33.70
N THR A 340 5.37 -8.92 32.48
CA THR A 340 5.79 -7.54 32.15
C THR A 340 4.59 -6.71 31.69
N ASN A 341 4.74 -5.39 31.53
CA ASN A 341 3.67 -4.53 30.98
C ASN A 341 3.52 -4.63 29.45
N VAL A 342 4.25 -5.54 28.80
CA VAL A 342 4.22 -5.70 27.35
C VAL A 342 2.91 -6.36 26.92
N ALA A 343 2.31 -5.80 25.88
CA ALA A 343 1.10 -6.32 25.26
C ALA A 343 1.14 -6.21 23.73
N THR A 344 0.54 -7.19 23.06
CA THR A 344 0.26 -7.15 21.62
C THR A 344 -1.24 -7.29 21.38
N SER A 345 -1.73 -6.73 20.28
CA SER A 345 -3.13 -6.86 19.90
C SER A 345 -3.30 -6.88 18.39
N TYR A 346 -4.22 -7.71 17.93
CA TYR A 346 -4.61 -7.85 16.54
C TYR A 346 -6.10 -7.57 16.38
N LYS A 347 -6.42 -6.49 15.68
CA LYS A 347 -7.80 -6.03 15.48
C LYS A 347 -8.40 -6.65 14.22
N LEU A 348 -8.94 -7.87 14.31
CA LEU A 348 -9.35 -8.68 13.15
C LEU A 348 -10.26 -7.93 12.16
N LEU A 349 -11.23 -7.18 12.68
CA LEU A 349 -12.20 -6.46 11.86
C LEU A 349 -11.71 -5.07 11.42
N TYR A 350 -10.83 -4.45 12.21
CA TYR A 350 -10.29 -3.14 11.87
C TYR A 350 -9.20 -3.29 10.81
N VAL A 351 -8.20 -4.15 11.00
CA VAL A 351 -7.08 -4.32 10.06
C VAL A 351 -7.62 -4.52 8.63
N PRO A 352 -7.10 -3.81 7.61
CA PRO A 352 -7.62 -3.90 6.25
C PRO A 352 -7.20 -5.23 5.62
N ALA A 353 -7.83 -6.32 6.07
CA ALA A 353 -7.57 -7.68 5.64
C ALA A 353 -8.92 -8.38 5.40
N LEU A 354 -9.66 -8.66 6.49
CA LEU A 354 -10.91 -9.39 6.41
C LEU A 354 -12.03 -8.56 5.78
N ILE A 355 -12.44 -7.45 6.42
CA ILE A 355 -13.58 -6.67 5.95
C ILE A 355 -13.27 -6.03 4.59
N PRO A 356 -12.17 -5.28 4.40
CA PRO A 356 -11.98 -4.59 3.13
C PRO A 356 -11.65 -5.53 1.96
N PHE A 357 -10.73 -6.48 2.11
CA PHE A 357 -10.33 -7.32 0.98
C PHE A 357 -11.19 -8.57 0.83
N VAL A 358 -11.31 -9.39 1.87
CA VAL A 358 -12.01 -10.68 1.76
C VAL A 358 -13.49 -10.47 1.45
N VAL A 359 -14.18 -9.58 2.17
CA VAL A 359 -15.62 -9.33 1.91
C VAL A 359 -15.83 -8.74 0.52
N THR A 360 -14.98 -7.82 0.06
CA THR A 360 -15.04 -7.28 -1.32
C THR A 360 -14.94 -8.40 -2.34
N VAL A 361 -13.95 -9.30 -2.20
CA VAL A 361 -13.79 -10.44 -3.09
C VAL A 361 -15.02 -11.34 -3.04
N LEU A 362 -15.55 -11.67 -1.85
CA LEU A 362 -16.74 -12.49 -1.70
C LEU A 362 -17.99 -11.89 -2.35
N ILE A 363 -18.20 -10.59 -2.24
CA ILE A 363 -19.31 -9.87 -2.89
C ILE A 363 -19.13 -9.87 -4.41
N CYS A 364 -17.91 -9.70 -4.90
CA CYS A 364 -17.64 -9.66 -6.34
C CYS A 364 -17.63 -11.06 -6.99
N LEU A 365 -17.31 -12.13 -6.27
CA LEU A 365 -17.28 -13.50 -6.81
C LEU A 365 -18.50 -13.89 -7.67
N PRO A 366 -19.76 -13.72 -7.23
CA PRO A 366 -20.93 -14.08 -8.05
C PRO A 366 -21.01 -13.26 -9.35
N ILE A 367 -20.61 -11.98 -9.32
CA ILE A 367 -20.69 -11.04 -10.45
C ILE A 367 -19.66 -11.42 -11.55
N PHE A 368 -18.53 -12.01 -11.16
CA PHE A 368 -17.46 -12.44 -12.05
C PHE A 368 -17.38 -13.97 -12.24
N SER A 369 -18.34 -14.72 -11.66
CA SER A 369 -18.33 -16.19 -11.55
C SER A 369 -18.21 -16.93 -12.89
N TYR A 370 -18.78 -16.38 -13.97
CA TYR A 370 -18.68 -16.95 -15.32
C TYR A 370 -17.23 -16.92 -15.87
N GLN A 371 -16.51 -15.81 -15.66
CA GLN A 371 -15.12 -15.64 -16.10
C GLN A 371 -14.16 -16.52 -15.29
N VAL A 372 -14.39 -16.65 -13.97
CA VAL A 372 -13.59 -17.53 -13.09
C VAL A 372 -13.78 -19.01 -13.44
N LYS A 373 -15.01 -19.44 -13.78
CA LYS A 373 -15.29 -20.82 -14.23
C LYS A 373 -14.64 -21.12 -15.58
N ILE A 374 -14.64 -20.18 -16.53
CA ILE A 374 -13.96 -20.34 -17.83
C ILE A 374 -12.45 -20.48 -17.65
N LEU A 375 -11.82 -19.66 -16.79
CA LEU A 375 -10.38 -19.75 -16.56
C LEU A 375 -9.97 -21.07 -15.87
N LYS A 376 -10.74 -21.53 -14.86
CA LYS A 376 -10.53 -22.87 -14.26
C LYS A 376 -10.64 -23.98 -15.31
N ARG A 377 -11.59 -23.86 -16.25
CA ARG A 377 -11.74 -24.81 -17.37
C ARG A 377 -10.56 -24.75 -18.33
N PHE A 378 -10.04 -23.56 -18.63
CA PHE A 378 -8.91 -23.34 -19.53
C PHE A 378 -7.57 -23.83 -18.94
N LEU A 379 -7.33 -23.59 -17.65
CA LEU A 379 -6.17 -24.10 -16.90
C LEU A 379 -6.22 -25.63 -16.74
N ALA A 380 -7.40 -26.20 -16.45
CA ALA A 380 -7.57 -27.65 -16.40
C ALA A 380 -7.31 -28.34 -17.75
N LEU A 381 -7.53 -27.65 -18.87
CA LEU A 381 -7.23 -28.18 -20.21
C LEU A 381 -5.75 -28.11 -20.60
N HIS A 382 -4.96 -27.23 -19.97
CA HIS A 382 -3.53 -27.05 -20.25
C HIS A 382 -2.59 -27.71 -19.24
N LEU A 383 -3.09 -28.12 -18.06
CA LEU A 383 -2.35 -28.91 -17.06
C LEU A 383 -2.49 -30.44 -17.28
N ASN A 384 -3.31 -30.86 -18.26
CA ASN A 384 -3.48 -32.26 -18.67
C ASN A 384 -2.78 -32.59 -20.00
N LYS A 385 -1.80 -31.78 -20.41
CA LYS A 385 -0.81 -32.06 -21.45
C LYS A 385 0.57 -31.81 -20.87
#